data_AF-A0A398D5S2-F1
#
_entry.id   AF-A0A398D5S2-F1
#
_cell.length_a   1.000
_cell.length_b   1.000
_cell.length_c   1.000
_cell.angle_alpha   90.00
_cell.angle_beta   90.00
_cell.angle_gamma   90.00
#
_symmetry.space_group_name_H-M   'P 1'
#
loop_
_entity.id
_entity.type
_entity.pdbx_description
1 polymer ?
#
loop_
_entity_poly.entity_id
_entity_poly.type
_entity_poly.pdbx_seq_one_letter_code
_entity_poly.pdbx_strand_id
1 'polypeptide(L)'
;MILGAHVSIAGGVANAPQNAVDCTCETLQIFTKSQLQWQAPPLSRDEIAGFKRGMKLNHLVPGTVHAAYLVNLAARDPALLAKSRDCMVSDIGRTERLGIPCLVVHPGAHRGQGIEKGIEVAARSLNYIFQHTHAHRTMVLL
;
A
#
# COMPACT_ATOMS: atom_id res chain seq x y z
N MET A 1 -18.30 -15.77 2.59
CA MET A 1 -17.36 -15.20 1.60
C MET A 1 -17.20 -13.74 1.97
N ILE A 2 -15.99 -13.17 1.95
CA ILE A 2 -15.75 -11.75 2.29
C ILE A 2 -15.63 -10.99 0.97
N LEU A 3 -16.54 -10.05 0.73
CA LEU A 3 -16.57 -9.25 -0.50
C LEU A 3 -16.29 -7.77 -0.22
N GLY A 4 -15.61 -7.12 -1.14
CA GLY A 4 -15.25 -5.71 -1.01
C GLY A 4 -14.88 -5.07 -2.33
N ALA A 5 -14.52 -3.79 -2.27
CA ALA A 5 -14.10 -3.01 -3.41
C ALA A 5 -12.84 -2.19 -3.10
N HIS A 6 -12.20 -1.68 -4.17
CA HIS A 6 -11.23 -0.61 -4.02
C HIS A 6 -11.98 0.70 -3.83
N VAL A 7 -11.96 1.26 -2.62
CA VAL A 7 -12.73 2.47 -2.27
C VAL A 7 -11.85 3.71 -2.18
N SER A 8 -12.48 4.87 -2.36
CA SER A 8 -11.80 6.16 -2.33
C SER A 8 -11.33 6.53 -0.91
N ILE A 9 -10.20 7.23 -0.85
CA ILE A 9 -9.70 7.93 0.36
C ILE A 9 -9.80 9.45 0.24
N ALA A 10 -10.59 9.95 -0.71
CA ALA A 10 -10.75 11.40 -0.91
C ALA A 10 -11.21 12.08 0.40
N GLY A 11 -10.55 13.19 0.73
CA GLY A 11 -10.76 13.88 2.01
C GLY A 11 -10.09 13.23 3.23
N GLY A 12 -9.38 12.11 3.05
CA GLY A 12 -8.60 11.44 4.09
C GLY A 12 -8.95 9.96 4.24
N VAL A 13 -7.99 9.17 4.73
CA VAL A 13 -8.16 7.71 4.90
C VAL A 13 -9.31 7.36 5.85
N ALA A 14 -9.65 8.24 6.79
CA ALA A 14 -10.75 8.04 7.75
C ALA A 14 -12.13 7.92 7.09
N ASN A 15 -12.29 8.37 5.84
CA ASN A 15 -13.54 8.26 5.09
C ASN A 15 -13.73 6.88 4.44
N ALA A 16 -12.64 6.13 4.23
CA ALA A 16 -12.70 4.85 3.51
C ALA A 16 -13.66 3.81 4.12
N PRO A 17 -13.77 3.66 5.46
CA PRO A 17 -14.74 2.74 6.04
C PRO A 17 -16.19 3.07 5.65
N GLN A 18 -16.57 4.36 5.67
CA GLN A 18 -17.92 4.76 5.28
C GLN A 18 -18.14 4.52 3.78
N ASN A 19 -17.16 4.88 2.94
CA ASN A 19 -17.24 4.61 1.50
C ASN A 19 -17.42 3.11 1.20
N ALA A 20 -16.81 2.22 2.00
CA ALA A 20 -17.00 0.78 1.88
C ALA A 20 -18.43 0.34 2.27
N VAL A 21 -18.98 0.90 3.34
CA VAL A 21 -20.38 0.66 3.76
C VAL A 21 -21.36 1.10 2.69
N ASP A 22 -21.15 2.28 2.10
CA ASP A 22 -22.02 2.81 1.05
C ASP A 22 -21.99 1.92 -0.21
N CYS A 23 -20.90 1.17 -0.43
CA CYS A 23 -20.76 0.15 -1.47
C CYS A 23 -21.15 -1.26 -0.99
N THR A 24 -21.82 -1.42 0.15
CA THR A 24 -22.25 -2.72 0.72
C THR A 24 -21.10 -3.72 0.92
N CYS A 25 -19.89 -3.23 1.21
CA CYS A 25 -18.70 -4.04 1.33
C CYS A 25 -18.51 -4.60 2.75
N GLU A 26 -17.93 -5.80 2.85
CA GLU A 26 -17.48 -6.44 4.10
C GLU A 26 -15.98 -6.23 4.34
N THR A 27 -15.23 -5.88 3.29
CA THR A 27 -13.80 -5.54 3.33
C THR A 27 -13.48 -4.42 2.34
N LEU A 28 -12.27 -3.88 2.38
CA LEU A 28 -11.85 -2.80 1.49
C LEU A 28 -10.41 -2.95 1.02
N GLN A 29 -10.17 -2.46 -0.19
CA GLN A 29 -8.85 -2.09 -0.66
C GLN A 29 -8.75 -0.57 -0.77
N ILE A 30 -7.63 0.02 -0.37
CA ILE A 30 -7.40 1.47 -0.50
C ILE A 30 -5.98 1.78 -0.95
N PHE A 31 -5.76 2.97 -1.48
CA PHE A 31 -4.45 3.62 -1.35
C PHE A 31 -4.32 4.27 0.03
N THR A 32 -3.10 4.50 0.53
CA THR A 32 -2.90 5.29 1.76
C THR A 32 -2.52 6.74 1.48
N LYS A 33 -2.25 7.08 0.21
CA LYS A 33 -1.89 8.42 -0.29
C LYS A 33 -2.31 8.51 -1.76
N SER A 34 -2.15 9.68 -2.39
CA SER A 34 -2.32 9.78 -3.84
C SER A 34 -1.39 8.82 -4.57
N GLN A 35 -1.96 7.98 -5.43
CA GLN A 35 -1.27 7.00 -6.26
C GLN A 35 -0.31 7.63 -7.29
N LEU A 36 -0.38 8.96 -7.47
CA LEU A 36 0.46 9.76 -8.36
C LEU A 36 1.58 10.51 -7.61
N GLN A 37 1.78 10.24 -6.31
CA GLN A 37 2.79 10.90 -5.50
C GLN A 37 3.75 9.89 -4.86
N TRP A 38 5.04 10.22 -4.85
CA TRP A 38 6.09 9.41 -4.20
C TRP A 38 6.03 9.49 -2.68
N GLN A 39 5.68 10.66 -2.16
CA GLN A 39 5.66 10.95 -0.73
C GLN A 39 4.35 11.64 -0.38
N ALA A 40 3.93 11.47 0.87
CA ALA A 40 2.82 12.18 1.47
C ALA A 40 3.17 12.49 2.92
N PRO A 41 2.55 13.53 3.51
CA PRO A 41 2.70 13.80 4.94
C PRO A 41 2.41 12.55 5.78
N PRO A 42 3.06 12.39 6.94
CA PRO A 42 2.74 11.32 7.87
C PRO A 42 1.26 11.35 8.23
N LEU A 43 0.60 10.18 8.28
CA LEU A 43 -0.78 10.10 8.80
C LEU A 43 -0.83 10.68 10.21
N SER A 44 -1.76 11.59 10.43
CA SER A 44 -2.06 12.17 11.74
C SER A 44 -2.65 11.10 12.68
N ARG A 45 -2.61 11.38 13.99
CA ARG A 45 -3.23 10.50 14.99
C ARG A 45 -4.73 10.38 14.77
N ASP A 46 -5.37 11.49 14.38
CA ASP A 46 -6.82 11.54 14.16
C ASP A 46 -7.25 10.77 12.92
N GLU A 47 -6.48 10.82 11.82
CA GLU A 47 -6.75 9.99 10.64
C GLU A 47 -6.67 8.50 10.96
N ILE A 48 -5.64 8.09 11.71
CA ILE A 48 -5.45 6.69 12.11
C ILE A 48 -6.58 6.23 13.04
N ALA A 49 -6.91 7.04 14.05
CA ALA A 49 -7.98 6.72 14.99
C ALA A 49 -9.35 6.71 14.31
N GLY A 50 -9.61 7.65 13.41
CA GLY A 50 -10.82 7.74 12.61
C GLY A 50 -11.01 6.50 11.73
N PHE A 51 -9.98 6.12 10.97
CA PHE A 51 -10.00 4.91 10.16
C PHE A 51 -10.29 3.66 11.00
N LYS A 52 -9.50 3.42 12.08
CA LYS A 52 -9.66 2.24 12.93
C LYS A 52 -11.03 2.18 13.60
N ARG A 53 -11.55 3.32 14.05
CA ARG A 53 -12.90 3.42 14.62
C ARG A 53 -13.96 3.10 13.56
N GLY A 54 -13.85 3.66 12.36
CA GLY A 54 -14.76 3.39 11.26
C GLY A 54 -14.79 1.91 10.86
N MET A 55 -13.62 1.26 10.77
CA MET A 55 -13.54 -0.18 10.52
C MET A 55 -14.28 -0.99 11.59
N LYS A 56 -14.04 -0.67 12.87
CA LYS A 56 -14.66 -1.39 14.00
C LYS A 56 -16.17 -1.18 14.09
N LEU A 57 -16.65 0.06 13.97
CA LEU A 57 -18.07 0.40 14.10
C LEU A 57 -18.92 -0.25 13.00
N ASN A 58 -18.36 -0.39 11.80
CA ASN A 58 -19.06 -0.96 10.65
C ASN A 58 -18.79 -2.45 10.46
N HIS A 59 -18.13 -3.10 11.42
CA HIS A 59 -17.79 -4.54 11.37
C HIS A 59 -17.02 -4.95 10.11
N LEU A 60 -16.21 -4.05 9.54
CA LEU A 60 -15.42 -4.32 8.34
C LEU A 60 -14.20 -5.17 8.65
N VAL A 61 -13.95 -6.17 7.82
CA VAL A 61 -12.73 -6.98 7.86
C VAL A 61 -11.60 -6.21 7.18
N PRO A 62 -10.44 -6.00 7.83
CA PRO A 62 -9.28 -5.38 7.19
C PRO A 62 -8.87 -6.13 5.93
N GLY A 63 -8.88 -5.43 4.79
CA GLY A 63 -8.48 -5.99 3.50
C GLY A 63 -7.04 -5.64 3.16
N THR A 64 -6.84 -4.82 2.14
CA THR A 64 -5.52 -4.56 1.56
C THR A 64 -5.27 -3.06 1.36
N VAL A 65 -3.99 -2.68 1.36
CA VAL A 65 -3.53 -1.44 0.74
C VAL A 65 -2.99 -1.79 -0.64
N HIS A 66 -3.21 -0.94 -1.64
CA HIS A 66 -2.49 -1.02 -2.90
C HIS A 66 -1.34 0.01 -2.91
N ALA A 67 -0.14 -0.40 -3.33
CA ALA A 67 0.99 0.49 -3.53
C ALA A 67 0.72 1.50 -4.66
N ALA A 68 1.36 2.66 -4.62
CA ALA A 68 1.23 3.66 -5.68
C ALA A 68 1.66 3.11 -7.05
N TYR A 69 0.94 3.47 -8.12
CA TYR A 69 1.23 3.01 -9.50
C TYR A 69 2.60 3.44 -10.02
N LEU A 70 3.21 4.45 -9.40
CA LEU A 70 4.55 4.90 -9.72
C LEU A 70 5.64 3.88 -9.35
N VAL A 71 5.37 2.98 -8.40
CA VAL A 71 6.34 1.99 -7.91
C VAL A 71 6.68 1.00 -9.02
N ASN A 72 7.97 0.86 -9.32
CA ASN A 72 8.50 -0.18 -10.18
C ASN A 72 9.72 -0.84 -9.52
N LEU A 73 9.52 -1.98 -8.85
CA LEU A 73 10.59 -2.70 -8.15
C LEU A 73 11.58 -3.39 -9.09
N ALA A 74 11.23 -3.50 -10.36
CA ALA A 74 12.07 -4.02 -11.45
C ALA A 74 12.68 -2.90 -12.31
N ALA A 75 12.67 -1.64 -11.87
CA ALA A 75 13.15 -0.51 -12.66
C ALA A 75 14.64 -0.63 -13.02
N ARG A 76 14.96 -0.44 -14.30
CA ARG A 76 16.34 -0.36 -14.81
C ARG A 76 17.04 0.96 -14.46
N ASP A 77 16.25 2.04 -14.35
CA ASP A 77 16.74 3.37 -14.01
C ASP A 77 17.02 3.44 -12.49
N PRO A 78 18.27 3.67 -12.06
CA PRO A 78 18.61 3.72 -10.65
C PRO A 78 17.82 4.76 -9.86
N ALA A 79 17.49 5.90 -10.47
CA ALA A 79 16.75 6.97 -9.79
C ALA A 79 15.29 6.55 -9.53
N LEU A 80 14.63 5.95 -10.53
CA LEU A 80 13.30 5.38 -10.37
C LEU A 80 13.28 4.23 -9.36
N LEU A 81 14.30 3.37 -9.37
CA LEU A 81 14.41 2.23 -8.47
C LEU A 81 14.54 2.69 -7.01
N ALA A 82 15.37 3.69 -6.74
CA ALA A 82 15.50 4.29 -5.41
C ALA A 82 14.17 4.88 -4.93
N LYS A 83 13.52 5.72 -5.75
CA LYS A 83 12.20 6.29 -5.42
C LYS A 83 11.14 5.23 -5.15
N SER A 84 11.14 4.14 -5.92
CA SER A 84 10.22 3.02 -5.75
C SER A 84 10.42 2.30 -4.42
N ARG A 85 11.68 2.07 -4.03
CA ARG A 85 12.02 1.44 -2.73
C ARG A 85 11.63 2.32 -1.56
N ASP A 86 11.97 3.61 -1.60
CA ASP A 86 11.64 4.55 -0.52
C ASP A 86 10.12 4.72 -0.36
N CYS A 87 9.40 4.78 -1.49
CA CYS A 87 7.95 4.82 -1.52
C CYS A 87 7.35 3.58 -0.85
N MET A 88 7.86 2.39 -1.16
CA MET A 88 7.40 1.13 -0.56
C MET A 88 7.70 1.02 0.93
N VAL A 89 8.88 1.44 1.39
CA VAL A 89 9.19 1.49 2.84
C VAL A 89 8.15 2.37 3.56
N SER A 90 7.85 3.53 3.00
CA SER A 90 6.81 4.42 3.54
C SER A 90 5.42 3.78 3.50
N ASP A 91 5.03 3.13 2.39
CA ASP A 91 3.71 2.52 2.25
C ASP A 91 3.50 1.34 3.22
N ILE A 92 4.51 0.52 3.46
CA ILE A 92 4.44 -0.54 4.49
C ILE A 92 4.19 0.09 5.87
N GLY A 93 4.96 1.12 6.23
CA GLY A 93 4.78 1.81 7.51
C GLY A 93 3.39 2.45 7.66
N ARG A 94 2.84 3.04 6.60
CA ARG A 94 1.47 3.60 6.60
C ARG A 94 0.41 2.50 6.77
N THR A 95 0.58 1.40 6.06
CA THR A 95 -0.31 0.23 6.11
C THR A 95 -0.37 -0.35 7.52
N GLU A 96 0.78 -0.53 8.16
CA GLU A 96 0.85 -1.03 9.54
C GLU A 96 0.21 -0.07 10.55
N ARG A 97 0.44 1.25 10.40
CA ARG A 97 -0.18 2.26 11.28
C ARG A 97 -1.71 2.23 11.21
N LEU A 98 -2.28 1.96 10.03
CA LEU A 98 -3.71 1.77 9.85
C LEU A 98 -4.21 0.42 10.38
N GLY A 99 -3.33 -0.54 10.64
CA GLY A 99 -3.68 -1.88 11.10
C GLY A 99 -4.17 -2.78 9.98
N ILE A 100 -3.81 -2.49 8.73
CA ILE A 100 -4.15 -3.31 7.57
C ILE A 100 -3.06 -4.39 7.41
N PRO A 101 -3.42 -5.67 7.24
CA PRO A 101 -2.45 -6.77 7.26
C PRO A 101 -1.62 -6.90 5.98
N CYS A 102 -2.12 -6.36 4.86
CA CYS A 102 -1.58 -6.66 3.54
C CYS A 102 -1.35 -5.41 2.71
N LEU A 103 -0.24 -5.36 1.99
CA LEU A 103 0.07 -4.36 0.97
C LEU A 103 0.31 -5.07 -0.37
N VAL A 104 -0.56 -4.81 -1.34
CA VAL A 104 -0.48 -5.30 -2.72
C VAL A 104 0.44 -4.40 -3.53
N VAL A 105 1.37 -5.00 -4.27
CA VAL A 105 2.28 -4.30 -5.18
C VAL A 105 2.52 -5.14 -6.42
N HIS A 106 2.55 -4.50 -7.59
CA HIS A 106 3.03 -5.18 -8.79
C HIS A 106 4.56 -5.36 -8.73
N PRO A 107 5.12 -6.52 -9.12
CA PRO A 107 6.57 -6.75 -9.14
C PRO A 107 7.36 -5.70 -9.95
N GLY A 108 6.71 -5.11 -10.96
CA GLY A 108 7.25 -4.03 -11.78
C GLY A 108 7.38 -4.42 -13.25
N ALA A 109 7.96 -3.50 -14.02
CA ALA A 109 8.16 -3.64 -15.46
C ALA A 109 9.65 -3.54 -15.80
N HIS A 110 10.15 -4.55 -16.51
CA HIS A 110 11.57 -4.72 -16.83
C HIS A 110 12.06 -3.81 -17.98
N ARG A 111 11.14 -3.21 -18.76
CA ARG A 111 11.42 -2.22 -19.83
C ARG A 111 12.59 -2.61 -20.76
N GLY A 112 12.59 -3.86 -21.22
CA GLY A 112 13.56 -4.39 -22.17
C GLY A 112 14.84 -5.01 -21.58
N GLN A 113 15.03 -5.04 -20.25
CA GLN A 113 16.22 -5.67 -19.63
C GLN A 113 16.16 -7.22 -19.53
N GLY A 114 15.06 -7.84 -19.99
CA GLY A 114 14.77 -9.27 -19.79
C GLY A 114 13.96 -9.57 -18.53
N ILE A 115 13.18 -10.67 -18.57
CA ILE A 115 12.28 -11.08 -17.48
C ILE A 115 13.09 -11.51 -16.26
N GLU A 116 14.11 -12.37 -16.46
CA GLU A 116 14.96 -12.91 -15.42
C GLU A 116 15.66 -11.80 -14.64
N LYS A 117 16.18 -10.80 -15.37
CA LYS A 117 16.80 -9.64 -14.76
C LYS A 117 15.79 -8.77 -14.01
N GLY A 118 14.58 -8.62 -14.54
CA GLY A 118 13.48 -7.94 -13.85
C GLY A 118 13.12 -8.59 -12.52
N ILE A 119 13.01 -9.91 -12.49
CA ILE A 119 12.73 -10.69 -11.27
C ILE A 119 13.88 -10.53 -10.26
N GLU A 120 15.14 -10.63 -10.71
CA GLU A 120 16.31 -10.44 -9.84
C GLU A 120 16.32 -9.05 -9.18
N VAL A 121 16.02 -8.00 -9.96
CA VAL A 121 15.97 -6.62 -9.45
C VAL A 121 14.80 -6.43 -8.48
N ALA A 122 13.62 -6.98 -8.79
CA ALA A 122 12.46 -6.93 -7.90
C ALA A 122 12.72 -7.64 -6.56
N ALA A 123 13.31 -8.84 -6.58
CA ALA A 123 13.69 -9.58 -5.38
C ALA A 123 14.70 -8.80 -4.51
N ARG A 124 15.73 -8.20 -5.14
CA ARG A 124 16.69 -7.33 -4.42
C ARG A 124 16.02 -6.10 -3.83
N SER A 125 15.06 -5.51 -4.54
CA SER A 125 14.28 -4.38 -4.02
C SER A 125 13.45 -4.77 -2.80
N LEU A 126 12.81 -5.94 -2.80
CA LEU A 126 12.09 -6.44 -1.64
C LEU A 126 13.01 -6.67 -0.44
N ASN A 127 14.18 -7.28 -0.64
CA ASN A 127 15.19 -7.43 0.42
C ASN A 127 15.62 -6.09 1.00
N TYR A 128 15.89 -5.10 0.15
CA TYR A 128 16.21 -3.74 0.59
C TYR A 128 15.06 -3.16 1.42
N ILE A 129 13.83 -3.24 0.94
CA ILE A 129 12.65 -2.70 1.62
C ILE A 129 12.49 -3.35 3.01
N PHE A 130 12.63 -4.67 3.12
CA PHE A 130 12.51 -5.37 4.40
C PHE A 130 13.65 -5.06 5.39
N GLN A 131 14.84 -4.71 4.90
CA GLN A 131 15.94 -4.24 5.76
C GLN A 131 15.73 -2.82 6.28
N HIS A 132 14.94 -1.99 5.57
CA HIS A 132 14.74 -0.58 5.88
C HIS A 132 13.34 -0.27 6.44
N THR A 133 12.48 -1.28 6.59
CA THR A 133 11.19 -1.13 7.26
C THR A 133 11.28 -1.58 8.70
N HIS A 134 10.62 -0.84 9.60
CA HIS A 134 10.43 -1.23 11.00
C HIS A 134 9.06 -1.87 11.26
N ALA A 135 8.26 -2.03 10.20
CA ALA A 135 6.97 -2.69 10.27
C ALA A 135 7.15 -4.21 10.13
N HIS A 136 6.48 -4.95 11.00
CA HIS A 136 6.64 -6.40 11.13
C HIS A 136 5.33 -7.18 10.94
N ARG A 137 4.20 -6.48 10.86
CA ARG A 137 2.86 -7.10 10.76
C ARG A 137 2.26 -7.04 9.38
N THR A 138 2.73 -6.14 8.53
CA THR A 138 2.22 -6.01 7.16
C THR A 138 2.95 -6.96 6.21
N MET A 139 2.20 -7.84 5.55
CA MET A 139 2.68 -8.72 4.50
C MET A 139 2.63 -8.02 3.14
N VAL A 140 3.70 -8.11 2.37
CA VAL A 140 3.73 -7.66 0.97
C VAL A 140 3.17 -8.77 0.08
N LEU A 141 2.19 -8.45 -0.75
CA LEU A 141 1.54 -9.33 -1.73
C LEU A 141 1.95 -8.91 -3.15
N LEU A 142 2.48 -9.85 -3.94
CA LEU A 142 2.93 -9.67 -5.32
C LEU A 142 1.91 -10.19 -6.34
#